data_AF-A0A7S4SDC8-F1
#
_entry.id   AF-A0A7S4SDC8-F1
#
_cell.length_a   1.000
_cell.length_b   1.000
_cell.length_c   1.000
_cell.angle_alpha   90.00
_cell.angle_beta   90.00
_cell.angle_gamma   90.00
#
_symmetry.space_group_name_H-M   'P 1'
#
loop_
_entity.id
_entity.type
_entity.pdbx_description
1 polymer ?
#
loop_
_entity_poly.entity_id
_entity_poly.type
_entity_poly.pdbx_seq_one_letter_code
_entity_poly.pdbx_strand_id
1 'polypeptide(L)'
;SCDEIDIQEGNVFSWHSTLHSSWDHVGMGKGYGGGGFEWNGPRDWTSDDYGPLANCIDTTKSFQVSAYFPTDDKGRATGMEITLTQHGKDCPLWTRLDGYSDMGALDRALAQGMTPIVSYWRSDDMLWMDGKGADGVGPCSEDRPSDCAEAVSFYDFAV
;
A
#
# COMPACT_ATOMS: atom_id res chain seq x y z
N SER A 1 1.57 1.31 -20.01
CA SER A 1 2.59 1.62 -18.97
C SER A 1 3.63 0.51 -18.99
N CYS A 2 4.52 0.41 -18.00
CA CYS A 2 5.24 -0.83 -17.69
C CYS A 2 4.50 -1.61 -16.60
N ASP A 3 4.91 -2.85 -16.35
CA ASP A 3 4.47 -3.61 -15.18
C ASP A 3 5.01 -2.94 -13.90
N GLU A 4 4.15 -2.83 -12.88
CA GLU A 4 4.38 -2.02 -11.68
C GLU A 4 3.88 -2.76 -10.43
N ILE A 5 4.66 -2.66 -9.36
CA ILE A 5 4.36 -3.25 -8.06
C ILE A 5 4.55 -2.15 -7.02
N ASP A 6 3.44 -1.69 -6.49
CA ASP A 6 3.40 -0.70 -5.44
C ASP A 6 3.44 -1.40 -4.10
N ILE A 7 4.65 -1.52 -3.55
CA ILE A 7 4.83 -2.08 -2.19
C ILE A 7 4.17 -1.15 -1.16
N GLN A 8 4.31 0.16 -1.34
CA GLN A 8 3.81 1.17 -0.41
C GLN A 8 3.42 2.45 -1.15
N GLU A 9 2.12 2.67 -1.24
CA GLU A 9 1.50 3.97 -1.51
C GLU A 9 0.72 4.37 -0.25
N GLY A 10 1.11 5.45 0.42
CA GLY A 10 0.43 5.79 1.66
C GLY A 10 0.87 7.09 2.28
N ASN A 11 0.15 7.46 3.33
CA ASN A 11 0.47 8.57 4.19
C ASN A 11 0.26 8.17 5.66
N VAL A 12 0.23 9.14 6.55
CA VAL A 12 0.04 8.85 7.99
C VAL A 12 -1.36 8.32 8.31
N PHE A 13 -2.32 8.40 7.40
CA PHE A 13 -3.72 8.02 7.59
C PHE A 13 -4.15 6.79 6.77
N SER A 14 -3.53 6.53 5.63
CA SER A 14 -3.88 5.42 4.73
C SER A 14 -2.66 4.65 4.24
N TRP A 15 -2.92 3.42 3.79
CA TRP A 15 -1.94 2.51 3.21
C TRP A 15 -2.56 1.72 2.06
N HIS A 16 -1.88 1.70 0.93
CA HIS A 16 -2.18 0.87 -0.23
C HIS A 16 -0.90 0.13 -0.63
N SER A 17 -1.08 -1.15 -0.93
CA SER A 17 -0.14 -1.89 -1.76
C SER A 17 -0.91 -2.39 -2.95
N THR A 18 -0.35 -2.29 -4.15
CA THR A 18 -1.10 -2.46 -5.39
C THR A 18 -0.28 -3.23 -6.42
N LEU A 19 -0.96 -4.10 -7.17
CA LEU A 19 -0.39 -4.84 -8.29
C LEU A 19 -0.98 -4.32 -9.60
N HIS A 20 -0.12 -3.88 -10.51
CA HIS A 20 -0.52 -3.30 -11.81
C HIS A 20 0.26 -3.93 -12.97
N SER A 21 -0.44 -4.56 -13.90
CA SER A 21 0.17 -4.90 -15.18
C SER A 21 0.27 -3.65 -16.07
N SER A 22 1.10 -3.73 -17.12
CA SER A 22 1.22 -2.65 -18.11
C SER A 22 -0.08 -2.23 -18.79
N TRP A 23 -1.15 -3.02 -18.63
CA TRP A 23 -2.48 -2.85 -19.24
C TRP A 23 -3.59 -2.57 -18.22
N ASP A 24 -3.29 -2.63 -16.92
CA ASP A 24 -4.25 -2.44 -15.84
C ASP A 24 -3.83 -1.29 -14.93
N HIS A 25 -4.35 -0.11 -15.25
CA HIS A 25 -4.07 1.12 -14.53
C HIS A 25 -4.78 1.21 -13.18
N VAL A 26 -5.79 0.37 -12.91
CA VAL A 26 -6.52 0.36 -11.64
C VAL A 26 -5.86 -0.61 -10.66
N GLY A 27 -5.42 -1.76 -11.17
CA GLY A 27 -4.70 -2.76 -10.39
C GLY A 27 -5.58 -3.48 -9.37
N MET A 28 -4.92 -4.32 -8.58
CA MET A 28 -5.50 -4.95 -7.40
C MET A 28 -4.81 -4.41 -6.16
N GLY A 29 -5.54 -3.65 -5.34
CA GLY A 29 -5.04 -3.00 -4.13
C GLY A 29 -5.51 -3.67 -2.83
N LYS A 30 -4.69 -3.55 -1.78
CA LYS A 30 -4.97 -3.99 -0.41
C LYS A 30 -4.43 -3.00 0.62
N GLY A 31 -5.02 -2.98 1.82
CA GLY A 31 -4.63 -2.10 2.92
C GLY A 31 -5.81 -1.36 3.56
N TYR A 32 -5.66 -0.06 3.78
CA TYR A 32 -6.68 0.80 4.40
C TYR A 32 -6.74 2.19 3.78
N GLY A 33 -7.95 2.64 3.48
CA GLY A 33 -8.27 4.01 3.12
C GLY A 33 -8.71 4.17 1.67
N GLY A 34 -8.99 5.40 1.27
CA GLY A 34 -9.31 5.73 -0.11
C GLY A 34 -10.73 5.37 -0.53
N GLY A 35 -11.10 5.92 -1.68
CA GLY A 35 -12.39 5.70 -2.31
C GLY A 35 -13.01 6.99 -2.81
N GLY A 36 -13.88 6.86 -3.81
CA GLY A 36 -14.65 7.96 -4.37
C GLY A 36 -16.12 7.89 -4.00
N PHE A 37 -16.95 8.69 -4.68
CA PHE A 37 -18.38 8.77 -4.42
C PHE A 37 -19.13 7.43 -4.57
N GLU A 38 -18.69 6.56 -5.49
CA GLU A 38 -19.37 5.29 -5.81
C GLU A 38 -18.52 4.05 -5.56
N TRP A 39 -17.34 4.20 -4.96
CA TRP A 39 -16.42 3.08 -4.73
C TRP A 39 -15.63 3.27 -3.46
N ASN A 40 -15.15 2.16 -2.89
CA ASN A 40 -14.30 2.15 -1.71
C ASN A 40 -12.92 1.66 -2.10
N GLY A 41 -11.89 2.28 -1.57
CA GLY A 41 -10.56 1.67 -1.54
C GLY A 41 -10.50 0.51 -0.53
N PRO A 42 -9.30 -0.02 -0.26
CA PRO A 42 -9.11 -1.13 0.65
C PRO A 42 -9.64 -0.87 2.07
N ARG A 43 -10.11 -1.95 2.70
CA ARG A 43 -10.69 -1.98 4.07
C ARG A 43 -10.23 -3.23 4.82
N ASP A 44 -9.03 -3.71 4.49
CA ASP A 44 -8.43 -4.86 5.17
C ASP A 44 -8.11 -4.53 6.64
N TRP A 45 -7.82 -3.26 6.92
CA TRP A 45 -7.63 -2.71 8.26
C TRP A 45 -8.52 -1.49 8.50
N THR A 46 -8.48 -0.94 9.72
CA THR A 46 -9.24 0.24 10.14
C THR A 46 -8.30 1.36 10.64
N SER A 47 -8.88 2.52 10.94
CA SER A 47 -8.15 3.62 11.61
C SER A 47 -7.64 3.26 13.00
N ASP A 48 -8.26 2.26 13.65
CA ASP A 48 -7.80 1.77 14.95
C ASP A 48 -6.56 0.88 14.82
N ASP A 49 -6.30 0.35 13.62
CA ASP A 49 -5.17 -0.52 13.30
C ASP A 49 -3.99 0.29 12.76
N TYR A 50 -4.21 1.14 11.76
CA TYR A 50 -3.21 1.96 11.07
C TYR A 50 -3.62 3.44 11.09
N GLY A 51 -2.76 4.28 11.64
CA GLY A 51 -3.00 5.73 11.68
C GLY A 51 -2.28 6.41 12.84
N PRO A 52 -2.43 7.73 13.00
CA PRO A 52 -1.80 8.42 14.11
C PRO A 52 -2.37 7.92 15.43
N LEU A 53 -1.50 7.48 16.34
CA LEU A 53 -1.88 6.90 17.64
C LEU A 53 -2.70 5.59 17.58
N ALA A 54 -2.76 4.93 16.41
CA ALA A 54 -3.48 3.67 16.26
C ALA A 54 -2.87 2.53 17.11
N ASN A 55 -3.65 1.48 17.36
CA ASN A 55 -3.29 0.39 18.28
C ASN A 55 -2.13 -0.45 17.76
N CYS A 56 -2.05 -0.68 16.45
CA CYS A 56 -1.09 -1.61 15.84
C CYS A 56 0.05 -0.90 15.11
N ILE A 57 -0.24 0.10 14.29
CA ILE A 57 0.75 0.92 13.60
C ILE A 57 0.43 2.39 13.87
N ASP A 58 1.09 2.94 14.90
CA ASP A 58 1.08 4.36 15.23
C ASP A 58 2.01 5.09 14.24
N THR A 59 1.43 5.73 13.23
CA THR A 59 2.18 6.40 12.14
C THR A 59 2.90 7.67 12.59
N THR A 60 2.75 8.10 13.85
CA THR A 60 3.58 9.16 14.45
C THR A 60 4.98 8.67 14.82
N LYS A 61 5.24 7.37 14.68
CA LYS A 61 6.52 6.71 14.95
C LYS A 61 6.92 5.82 13.77
N SER A 62 8.19 5.47 13.72
CA SER A 62 8.69 4.50 12.75
C SER A 62 8.05 3.12 12.94
N PHE A 63 7.85 2.42 11.83
CA PHE A 63 7.44 1.02 11.77
C PHE A 63 8.18 0.35 10.61
N GLN A 64 8.26 -0.98 10.63
CA GLN A 64 8.90 -1.77 9.58
C GLN A 64 7.88 -2.32 8.61
N VAL A 65 8.27 -2.29 7.34
CA VAL A 65 7.52 -2.82 6.20
C VAL A 65 8.29 -4.02 5.66
N SER A 66 7.62 -5.15 5.50
CA SER A 66 8.16 -6.32 4.80
C SER A 66 7.25 -6.67 3.62
N ALA A 67 7.86 -6.87 2.46
CA ALA A 67 7.20 -7.37 1.25
C ALA A 67 7.76 -8.75 0.91
N TYR A 68 6.87 -9.73 0.77
CA TYR A 68 7.21 -11.10 0.42
C TYR A 68 6.48 -11.53 -0.86
N PHE A 69 7.20 -12.18 -1.77
CA PHE A 69 6.66 -12.65 -3.05
C PHE A 69 6.57 -14.19 -3.03
N PRO A 70 5.45 -14.78 -2.57
CA PRO A 70 5.31 -16.23 -2.49
C PRO A 70 5.35 -16.89 -3.87
N THR A 71 6.06 -18.01 -3.99
CA THR A 71 6.16 -18.78 -5.24
C THR A 71 5.38 -20.09 -5.21
N ASP A 72 4.88 -20.52 -6.37
CA ASP A 72 4.37 -21.89 -6.56
C ASP A 72 5.50 -22.94 -6.64
N ASP A 73 5.15 -24.22 -6.78
CA ASP A 73 6.12 -25.33 -6.90
C ASP A 73 7.07 -25.21 -8.11
N LYS A 74 6.80 -24.29 -9.04
CA LYS A 74 7.64 -24.00 -10.21
C LYS A 74 8.48 -22.73 -10.05
N GLY A 75 8.45 -22.12 -8.86
CA GLY A 75 9.18 -20.89 -8.56
C GLY A 75 8.54 -19.63 -9.15
N ARG A 76 7.27 -19.68 -9.58
CA ARG A 76 6.58 -18.51 -10.14
C ARG A 76 5.88 -17.74 -9.04
N ALA A 77 6.01 -16.41 -9.03
CA ALA A 77 5.32 -15.55 -8.09
C ALA A 77 3.80 -15.72 -8.19
N THR A 78 3.14 -15.85 -7.04
CA THR A 78 1.68 -16.08 -6.92
C THR A 78 0.93 -14.90 -6.31
N GLY A 79 1.66 -13.91 -5.82
CA GLY A 79 1.11 -12.71 -5.21
C GLY A 79 2.19 -11.86 -4.55
N MET A 80 1.74 -10.95 -3.69
CA MET A 80 2.56 -10.15 -2.79
C MET A 80 1.92 -10.17 -1.40
N GLU A 81 2.75 -10.37 -0.38
CA GLU A 81 2.34 -10.28 1.02
C GLU A 81 3.03 -9.09 1.67
N ILE A 82 2.27 -8.31 2.42
CA ILE A 82 2.74 -7.11 3.10
C ILE A 82 2.54 -7.31 4.59
N THR A 83 3.59 -7.08 5.36
CA THR A 83 3.55 -7.10 6.83
C THR A 83 4.07 -5.78 7.38
N LEU A 84 3.27 -5.14 8.23
CA LEU A 84 3.67 -3.97 9.01
C LEU A 84 3.89 -4.38 10.47
N THR A 85 5.04 -4.00 11.03
CA THR A 85 5.38 -4.26 12.44
C THR A 85 5.89 -3.00 13.10
N GLN A 86 5.58 -2.82 14.39
CA GLN A 86 6.07 -1.66 15.13
C GLN A 86 6.62 -2.08 16.49
N HIS A 87 7.80 -1.56 16.83
CA HIS A 87 8.46 -1.87 18.10
C HIS A 87 7.56 -1.54 19.30
N GLY A 88 7.40 -2.51 20.21
CA GLY A 88 6.55 -2.39 21.39
C GLY A 88 5.06 -2.65 21.16
N LYS A 89 4.69 -3.17 19.98
CA LYS A 89 3.32 -3.58 19.65
C LYS A 89 3.32 -5.03 19.14
N ASP A 90 2.37 -5.81 19.65
CA ASP A 90 2.26 -7.25 19.39
C ASP A 90 1.14 -7.61 18.37
N CYS A 91 0.64 -6.61 17.64
CA CYS A 91 -0.35 -6.80 16.58
C CYS A 91 0.21 -6.34 15.23
N PRO A 92 0.97 -7.19 14.52
CA PRO A 92 1.36 -6.87 13.15
C PRO A 92 0.13 -6.76 12.25
N LEU A 93 0.17 -5.84 11.30
CA LEU A 93 -0.83 -5.80 10.23
C LEU A 93 -0.31 -6.61 9.05
N TRP A 94 -1.17 -7.45 8.49
CA TRP A 94 -0.82 -8.32 7.37
C TRP A 94 -1.92 -8.24 6.31
N THR A 95 -1.51 -8.26 5.05
CA THR A 95 -2.41 -8.43 3.92
C THR A 95 -1.72 -9.20 2.79
N ARG A 96 -2.51 -9.87 1.97
CA ARG A 96 -2.06 -10.66 0.83
C ARG A 96 -2.83 -10.25 -0.41
N LEU A 97 -2.07 -9.94 -1.44
CA LEU A 97 -2.52 -9.68 -2.80
C LEU A 97 -2.29 -10.95 -3.60
N ASP A 98 -3.33 -11.75 -3.78
CA ASP A 98 -3.32 -12.94 -4.63
C ASP A 98 -4.53 -12.98 -5.56
N GLY A 99 -4.51 -13.90 -6.51
CA GLY A 99 -5.59 -14.01 -7.50
C GLY A 99 -5.63 -12.87 -8.53
N TYR A 100 -4.62 -12.00 -8.57
CA TYR A 100 -4.50 -10.99 -9.61
C TYR A 100 -4.34 -11.65 -10.98
N SER A 101 -5.20 -11.31 -11.94
CA SER A 101 -5.31 -12.00 -13.22
C SER A 101 -4.01 -11.94 -14.04
N ASP A 102 -3.26 -10.86 -13.88
CA ASP A 102 -2.01 -10.61 -14.61
C ASP A 102 -0.75 -10.91 -13.78
N MET A 103 -0.84 -11.72 -12.71
CA MET A 103 0.35 -12.15 -11.95
C MET A 103 1.46 -12.72 -12.82
N GLY A 104 1.12 -13.38 -13.94
CA GLY A 104 2.13 -13.90 -14.86
C GLY A 104 2.97 -12.81 -15.55
N ALA A 105 2.45 -11.59 -15.73
CA ALA A 105 3.22 -10.46 -16.22
C ALA A 105 4.20 -9.97 -15.15
N LEU A 106 3.71 -9.79 -13.93
CA LEU A 106 4.51 -9.33 -12.78
C LEU A 106 5.62 -10.33 -12.42
N ASP A 107 5.34 -11.64 -12.46
CA ASP A 107 6.34 -12.69 -12.30
C ASP A 107 7.49 -12.56 -13.30
N ARG A 108 7.18 -12.32 -14.58
CA ARG A 108 8.20 -12.10 -15.62
C ARG A 108 8.99 -10.81 -15.39
N ALA A 109 8.33 -9.74 -14.94
CA ALA A 109 8.98 -8.47 -14.64
C ALA A 109 9.95 -8.62 -13.45
N LEU A 110 9.51 -9.24 -12.36
CA LEU A 110 10.35 -9.57 -11.20
C LEU A 110 11.57 -10.42 -11.62
N ALA A 111 11.36 -11.46 -12.42
CA ALA A 111 12.44 -12.33 -12.90
C ALA A 111 13.46 -11.61 -13.81
N GLN A 112 13.03 -10.56 -14.53
CA GLN A 112 13.91 -9.72 -15.35
C GLN A 112 14.67 -8.67 -14.52
N GLY A 113 14.27 -8.45 -13.27
CA GLY A 113 14.75 -7.38 -12.42
C GLY A 113 13.94 -6.11 -12.63
N MET A 114 13.33 -5.63 -11.56
CA MET A 114 12.64 -4.34 -11.51
C MET A 114 13.53 -3.30 -10.84
N THR A 115 13.33 -2.02 -11.18
CA THR A 115 14.04 -0.91 -10.54
C THR A 115 13.24 -0.40 -9.36
N PRO A 116 13.78 -0.37 -8.13
CA PRO A 116 13.07 0.23 -7.01
C PRO A 116 12.97 1.75 -7.19
N ILE A 117 11.77 2.30 -7.00
CA ILE A 117 11.50 3.73 -7.07
C ILE A 117 10.98 4.17 -5.69
N VAL A 118 11.56 5.25 -5.17
CA VAL A 118 11.05 5.94 -3.97
C VAL A 118 10.74 7.36 -4.38
N SER A 119 9.50 7.78 -4.18
CA SER A 119 9.05 9.14 -4.48
C SER A 119 8.19 9.68 -3.35
N TYR A 120 8.12 11.01 -3.26
CA TYR A 120 7.25 11.71 -2.32
C TYR A 120 6.64 12.91 -3.03
N TRP A 121 5.32 12.99 -3.04
CA TRP A 121 4.57 13.99 -3.77
C TRP A 121 3.24 14.28 -3.08
N ARG A 122 2.58 15.36 -3.51
CA ARG A 122 1.29 15.82 -3.02
C ARG A 122 0.46 16.35 -4.17
N SER A 123 -0.86 16.27 -4.05
CA SER A 123 -1.83 16.75 -5.04
C SER A 123 -3.13 17.15 -4.35
N ASP A 124 -3.96 17.95 -5.03
CA ASP A 124 -5.35 18.23 -4.66
C ASP A 124 -6.31 17.13 -5.16
N ASP A 125 -5.79 15.92 -5.41
CA ASP A 125 -6.53 14.76 -5.93
C ASP A 125 -5.93 13.44 -5.38
N MET A 126 -5.91 13.31 -4.05
CA MET A 126 -5.37 12.13 -3.34
C MET A 126 -6.46 11.34 -2.59
N LEU A 127 -7.73 11.76 -2.67
CA LEU A 127 -8.85 11.04 -2.05
C LEU A 127 -9.05 9.62 -2.58
N TRP A 128 -8.53 9.28 -3.76
CA TRP A 128 -8.50 7.89 -4.21
C TRP A 128 -7.70 6.99 -3.23
N MET A 129 -6.66 7.54 -2.59
CA MET A 129 -5.78 6.83 -1.65
C MET A 129 -6.26 6.95 -0.20
N ASP A 130 -6.76 8.11 0.22
CA ASP A 130 -7.09 8.38 1.63
C ASP A 130 -8.50 8.95 1.88
N GLY A 131 -9.30 9.10 0.84
CA GLY A 131 -10.66 9.62 0.93
C GLY A 131 -11.64 8.69 1.62
N LYS A 132 -12.76 9.27 2.07
CA LYS A 132 -13.86 8.57 2.78
C LYS A 132 -14.39 7.33 2.06
N GLY A 133 -14.42 7.33 0.73
CA GLY A 133 -15.16 6.33 -0.06
C GLY A 133 -16.68 6.45 0.09
N ALA A 134 -17.39 5.63 -0.68
CA ALA A 134 -18.86 5.55 -0.66
C ALA A 134 -19.42 5.09 0.70
N ASP A 135 -18.62 4.36 1.48
CA ASP A 135 -18.96 3.89 2.83
C ASP A 135 -18.72 4.92 3.94
N GLY A 136 -18.01 6.01 3.66
CA GLY A 136 -17.69 7.03 4.65
C GLY A 136 -16.57 6.64 5.64
N VAL A 137 -15.88 5.51 5.42
CA VAL A 137 -14.97 4.88 6.40
C VAL A 137 -13.51 5.29 6.22
N GLY A 138 -13.10 5.70 5.01
CA GLY A 138 -11.75 6.18 4.78
C GLY A 138 -11.42 7.44 5.61
N PRO A 139 -10.14 7.78 5.82
CA PRO A 139 -9.76 8.75 6.84
C PRO A 139 -10.08 10.21 6.47
N CYS A 140 -9.82 10.63 5.24
CA CYS A 140 -9.81 12.04 4.82
C CYS A 140 -11.10 12.44 4.10
N SER A 141 -11.67 13.60 4.45
CA SER A 141 -12.86 14.15 3.78
C SER A 141 -12.53 15.09 2.62
N GLU A 142 -11.32 15.62 2.59
CA GLU A 142 -10.83 16.56 1.58
C GLU A 142 -9.31 16.47 1.48
N ASP A 143 -8.76 16.81 0.31
CA ASP A 143 -7.32 16.91 0.11
C ASP A 143 -6.77 18.18 0.78
N ARG A 144 -5.64 18.03 1.46
CA ARG A 144 -4.91 19.14 2.09
C ARG A 144 -3.41 19.05 1.82
N PRO A 145 -2.95 19.28 0.57
CA PRO A 145 -1.54 19.14 0.23
C PRO A 145 -0.63 20.12 0.98
N SER A 146 -1.16 21.22 1.52
CA SER A 146 -0.42 22.13 2.41
C SER A 146 -0.01 21.50 3.74
N ASP A 147 -0.72 20.46 4.19
CA ASP A 147 -0.52 19.82 5.50
C ASP A 147 0.54 18.70 5.42
N CYS A 148 0.97 18.32 4.21
CA CYS A 148 2.05 17.37 4.00
C CYS A 148 3.37 17.89 4.60
N ALA A 149 4.14 16.98 5.20
CA ALA A 149 5.49 17.29 5.65
C ALA A 149 6.41 17.67 4.47
N GLU A 150 7.50 18.34 4.76
CA GLU A 150 8.49 18.71 3.73
C GLU A 150 9.29 17.50 3.20
N ALA A 151 9.40 16.44 3.99
CA ALA A 151 10.14 15.24 3.63
C ALA A 151 9.63 14.01 4.38
N VAL A 152 9.97 12.84 3.84
CA VAL A 152 9.78 11.52 4.45
C VAL A 152 11.12 10.76 4.44
N SER A 153 11.28 9.84 5.38
CA SER A 153 12.50 9.05 5.53
C SER A 153 12.20 7.58 5.35
N PHE A 154 12.96 6.94 4.46
CA PHE A 154 13.03 5.48 4.33
C PHE A 154 14.46 5.04 4.63
N TYR A 155 14.61 3.97 5.41
CA TYR A 155 15.91 3.48 5.87
C TYR A 155 15.84 1.97 6.14
N ASP A 156 16.97 1.35 6.46
CA ASP A 156 17.10 -0.10 6.75
C ASP A 156 16.62 -1.02 5.61
N PHE A 157 16.79 -0.60 4.36
CA PHE A 157 16.52 -1.45 3.19
C PHE A 157 17.39 -2.72 3.20
N ALA A 158 16.76 -3.88 3.08
CA ALA A 158 17.39 -5.19 3.01
C ALA A 158 16.56 -6.16 2.14
N VAL A 159 17.20 -7.24 1.67
CA VAL A 159 16.59 -8.36 0.92
C VAL A 159 17.01 -9.67 1.57
#